data_AF-A0A4Q5ZCT0-F1
#
_entry.id   AF-A0A4Q5ZCT0-F1
#
_cell.length_a   1.000
_cell.length_b   1.000
_cell.length_c   1.000
_cell.angle_alpha   90.00
_cell.angle_beta   90.00
_cell.angle_gamma   90.00
#
_symmetry.space_group_name_H-M   'P 1'
#
loop_
_entity.id
_entity.type
_entity.pdbx_description
1 polymer ?
#
loop_
_entity_poly.entity_id
_entity_poly.type
_entity_poly.pdbx_seq_one_letter_code
_entity_poly.pdbx_strand_id
1 'polypeptide(L)'
;STLVQSVLTSLGLTAVQDFEKTFARKLQPTDYYYNPQIGFLSLNQPLQSDEVLGVAYQYTYNGQTFQVGEFSQDVPPDTTGATQKVLFLKLLKATSQRTNLPIWDLMMKNVYSVGYGALERADFKLDLLYEEPSLGEKRYLPPADVLPAYEGQPLISLVNLDRLNNQNDPQPDGVFDFIEGFTVLSSMSRVIFPVLEPFGHDLDYVYATPEQRQKYLYYPLYDTIKAIAQTYANLNRFKLSGRSKTTSQGAGEYQLGFNIPRNSVTVTAGGQTLQEGVDYDINYDLGTLRVINQAILNSGVPVNIQYENQAAFGIQQRSFLGLRLDYLANKNLALGGTLVRLSERPFFVKQSYGEDPIRNTMYGFDVDYRKDLPRLTKFLNKLPFYSSDAMSSITAYGEGALLQPGHAPQIGKGSSGLSYIDDFEGTRSAIDLRFPLINWNLSSVPQQFPEATLNNDLASGYNRAKLAWYNIEPVLQEKIIPTTPCA
;
A
#
# COMPACT_ATOMS: atom_id res chain seq x y z
N SER A 1 17.90 27.27 -24.47
CA SER A 1 18.65 28.52 -24.74
C SER A 1 19.69 28.79 -23.66
N THR A 2 20.97 28.87 -24.02
CA THR A 2 22.08 29.28 -23.13
C THR A 2 22.00 30.75 -22.72
N LEU A 3 21.47 31.61 -23.60
CA LEU A 3 21.23 33.03 -23.36
C LEU A 3 20.29 33.28 -22.18
N VAL A 4 19.19 32.51 -22.07
CA VAL A 4 18.24 32.66 -20.96
C VAL A 4 18.91 32.33 -19.63
N GLN A 5 19.71 31.26 -19.60
CA GLN A 5 20.45 30.89 -18.39
C GLN A 5 21.46 31.99 -18.01
N SER A 6 22.21 32.55 -18.96
CA SER A 6 23.16 33.64 -18.65
C SER A 6 22.45 34.88 -18.13
N VAL A 7 21.26 35.22 -18.67
CA VAL A 7 20.47 36.37 -18.18
C VAL A 7 19.98 36.11 -16.77
N LEU A 8 19.37 34.94 -16.49
CA LEU A 8 18.89 34.61 -15.14
C LEU A 8 20.04 34.59 -14.12
N THR A 9 21.18 34.01 -14.48
CA THR A 9 22.37 34.03 -13.62
C THR A 9 22.93 35.44 -13.42
N SER A 10 22.87 36.32 -14.44
CA SER A 10 23.27 37.73 -14.28
C SER A 10 22.34 38.52 -13.35
N LEU A 11 21.08 38.09 -13.22
CA LEU A 11 20.12 38.61 -12.23
C LEU A 11 20.35 38.03 -10.82
N GLY A 12 21.37 37.20 -10.63
CA GLY A 12 21.68 36.56 -9.36
C GLY A 12 20.89 35.27 -9.09
N LEU A 13 20.12 34.76 -10.06
CA LEU A 13 19.36 33.53 -9.89
C LEU A 13 20.24 32.30 -10.08
N THR A 14 20.06 31.33 -9.21
CA THR A 14 20.79 30.08 -9.16
C THR A 14 20.00 28.95 -9.83
N ALA A 15 20.66 28.19 -10.71
CA ALA A 15 20.03 27.02 -11.31
C ALA A 15 19.74 25.95 -10.24
N VAL A 16 18.71 25.13 -10.47
CA VAL A 16 18.19 24.07 -9.57
C VAL A 16 17.50 24.60 -8.31
N GLN A 17 17.88 25.78 -7.81
CA GLN A 17 17.29 26.41 -6.65
C GLN A 17 16.20 27.44 -7.03
N ASP A 18 16.52 28.38 -7.92
CA ASP A 18 15.57 29.43 -8.33
C ASP A 18 14.86 29.09 -9.65
N PHE A 19 15.51 28.33 -10.54
CA PHE A 19 14.91 27.89 -11.79
C PHE A 19 15.49 26.56 -12.29
N GLU A 20 14.69 25.83 -13.08
CA GLU A 20 15.12 24.64 -13.81
C GLU A 20 15.02 24.89 -15.31
N LYS A 21 16.01 24.42 -16.06
CA LYS A 21 16.01 24.50 -17.53
C LYS A 21 16.10 23.10 -18.11
N THR A 22 14.98 22.60 -18.60
CA THR A 22 14.89 21.26 -19.18
C THR A 22 13.99 21.23 -20.40
N PHE A 23 14.08 20.14 -21.16
CA PHE A 23 13.05 19.78 -22.12
C PHE A 23 11.94 19.03 -21.38
N ALA A 24 10.70 19.46 -21.57
CA ALA A 24 9.55 18.86 -20.91
C ALA A 24 8.57 18.31 -21.95
N ARG A 25 7.87 17.23 -21.60
CA ARG A 25 6.66 16.79 -22.30
C ARG A 25 5.44 17.37 -21.61
N LYS A 26 4.42 17.75 -22.38
CA LYS A 26 3.11 18.09 -21.81
C LYS A 26 2.43 16.81 -21.33
N LEU A 27 2.04 16.79 -20.06
CA LEU A 27 1.22 15.70 -19.52
C LEU A 27 -0.16 15.71 -20.17
N GLN A 28 -0.66 14.52 -20.50
CA GLN A 28 -2.04 14.38 -20.98
C GLN A 28 -3.01 14.48 -19.81
N PRO A 29 -4.29 14.87 -20.04
CA PRO A 29 -5.30 14.87 -18.99
C PRO A 29 -5.50 13.50 -18.31
N THR A 30 -5.07 12.41 -18.95
CA THR A 30 -5.07 11.05 -18.40
C THR A 30 -3.89 10.73 -17.49
N ASP A 31 -2.87 11.59 -17.45
CA ASP A 31 -1.65 11.38 -16.64
C ASP A 31 -1.81 11.91 -15.20
N TYR A 32 -2.85 12.70 -14.94
CA TYR A 32 -3.08 13.36 -13.66
C TYR A 32 -4.56 13.61 -13.37
N TYR A 33 -4.87 13.84 -12.11
CA TYR A 33 -6.12 14.42 -11.64
C TYR A 33 -5.88 15.85 -11.16
N TYR A 34 -6.81 16.75 -11.48
CA TYR A 34 -6.77 18.15 -11.06
C TYR A 34 -8.09 18.51 -10.41
N ASN A 35 -8.03 19.06 -9.19
CA ASN A 35 -9.22 19.63 -8.55
C ASN A 35 -9.27 21.14 -8.83
N PRO A 36 -10.25 21.63 -9.61
CA PRO A 36 -10.34 23.04 -9.99
C PRO A 36 -10.82 23.97 -8.87
N GLN A 37 -11.43 23.44 -7.80
CA GLN A 37 -11.97 24.25 -6.71
C GLN A 37 -10.90 24.60 -5.68
N ILE A 38 -10.09 23.62 -5.28
CA ILE A 38 -9.01 23.79 -4.29
C ILE A 38 -7.62 23.92 -4.92
N GLY A 39 -7.49 23.63 -6.22
CA GLY A 39 -6.30 23.99 -7.00
C GLY A 39 -5.10 23.08 -6.81
N PHE A 40 -5.30 21.78 -6.56
CA PHE A 40 -4.20 20.81 -6.48
C PHE A 40 -4.15 19.85 -7.67
N LEU A 41 -2.96 19.29 -7.88
CA LEU A 41 -2.65 18.31 -8.90
C LEU A 41 -2.18 17.01 -8.25
N SER A 42 -2.71 15.88 -8.72
CA SER A 42 -2.35 14.54 -8.27
C SER A 42 -1.92 13.71 -9.46
N LEU A 43 -0.65 13.33 -9.53
CA LEU A 43 -0.14 12.52 -10.63
C LEU A 43 -0.52 11.04 -10.46
N ASN A 44 -0.77 10.37 -11.59
CA ASN A 44 -1.09 8.94 -11.62
C ASN A 44 0.15 8.07 -11.43
N GLN A 45 1.32 8.60 -11.79
CA GLN A 45 2.62 7.94 -11.62
C GLN A 45 3.54 8.84 -10.78
N PRO A 46 4.32 8.27 -9.86
CA PRO A 46 5.33 9.03 -9.13
C PRO A 46 6.44 9.48 -10.10
N LEU A 47 6.91 10.72 -9.92
CA LEU A 47 8.05 11.25 -10.67
C LEU A 47 9.36 10.67 -10.14
N GLN A 48 10.32 10.47 -11.04
CA GLN A 48 11.68 10.09 -10.68
C GLN A 48 12.41 11.26 -9.98
N SER A 49 13.49 10.94 -9.28
CA SER A 49 14.27 11.92 -8.52
C SER A 49 14.78 13.06 -9.41
N ASP A 50 15.22 12.76 -10.63
CA ASP A 50 15.79 13.67 -11.63
C ASP A 50 14.74 14.35 -12.54
N GLU A 51 13.46 14.05 -12.39
CA GLU A 51 12.40 14.69 -13.19
C GLU A 51 12.00 16.06 -12.62
N VAL A 52 11.59 16.98 -13.50
CA VAL A 52 11.12 18.33 -13.16
C VAL A 52 9.64 18.45 -13.49
N LEU A 53 8.87 19.09 -12.61
CA LEU A 53 7.45 19.37 -12.84
C LEU A 53 7.21 20.88 -12.86
N GLY A 54 6.61 21.36 -13.94
CA GLY A 54 6.16 22.75 -14.08
C GLY A 54 4.72 22.82 -14.56
N VAL A 55 4.02 23.89 -14.20
CA VAL A 55 2.63 24.14 -14.59
C VAL A 55 2.46 25.54 -15.16
N ALA A 56 1.51 25.67 -16.09
CA ALA A 56 0.91 26.94 -16.48
C ALA A 56 -0.61 26.79 -16.37
N TYR A 57 -1.26 27.77 -15.75
CA TYR A 57 -2.71 27.74 -15.54
C TYR A 57 -3.29 29.14 -15.49
N GLN A 58 -4.59 29.22 -15.73
CA GLN A 58 -5.37 30.44 -15.66
C GLN A 58 -6.61 30.17 -14.81
N TYR A 59 -6.93 31.08 -13.90
CA TYR A 59 -8.10 30.96 -13.04
C TYR A 59 -8.80 32.31 -12.91
N THR A 60 -10.09 32.28 -12.60
CA THR A 60 -10.89 33.49 -12.38
C THR A 60 -11.28 33.57 -10.93
N TYR A 61 -10.97 34.69 -10.29
CA TYR A 61 -11.33 34.98 -8.91
C TYR A 61 -12.03 36.33 -8.84
N ASN A 62 -13.24 36.36 -8.26
CA ASN A 62 -14.09 37.56 -8.18
C ASN A 62 -14.24 38.31 -9.52
N GLY A 63 -14.39 37.57 -10.62
CA GLY A 63 -14.56 38.13 -11.97
C GLY A 63 -13.28 38.63 -12.64
N GLN A 64 -12.13 38.56 -11.98
CA GLN A 64 -10.82 38.87 -12.56
C GLN A 64 -10.07 37.60 -12.94
N THR A 65 -9.48 37.61 -14.13
CA THR A 65 -8.68 36.52 -14.66
C THR A 65 -7.21 36.70 -14.28
N PHE A 66 -6.62 35.66 -13.69
CA PHE A 66 -5.20 35.58 -13.36
C PHE A 66 -4.56 34.46 -14.16
N GLN A 67 -3.34 34.69 -14.65
CA GLN A 67 -2.55 33.70 -15.37
C GLN A 67 -1.20 33.53 -14.69
N VAL A 68 -0.76 32.27 -14.59
CA VAL A 68 0.53 31.88 -14.04
C VAL A 68 1.23 31.01 -15.07
N GLY A 69 2.42 31.44 -15.50
CA GLY A 69 3.17 30.81 -16.59
C GLY A 69 2.62 31.17 -17.97
N GLU A 70 3.25 30.61 -19.01
CA GLU A 70 2.94 30.88 -20.41
C GLU A 70 2.30 29.65 -21.07
N PHE A 71 1.27 29.87 -21.90
CA PHE A 71 0.73 28.80 -22.74
C PHE A 71 1.47 28.71 -24.07
N SER A 72 1.46 27.53 -24.68
CA SER A 72 2.07 27.31 -26.00
C SER A 72 1.45 28.18 -27.11
N GLN A 73 0.23 28.68 -26.88
CA GLN A 73 -0.49 29.58 -27.80
C GLN A 73 0.07 31.00 -27.75
N ASP A 74 0.62 31.40 -26.59
CA ASP A 74 1.17 32.73 -26.35
C ASP A 74 2.59 32.86 -26.94
N VAL A 75 3.29 31.73 -27.08
CA VAL A 75 4.68 31.65 -27.56
C VAL A 75 4.78 30.72 -28.79
N PRO A 76 4.32 31.16 -29.98
CA PRO A 76 4.37 30.33 -31.18
C PRO A 76 5.82 30.05 -31.60
N PRO A 77 6.14 28.80 -32.02
CA PRO A 77 7.49 28.41 -32.39
C PRO A 77 8.01 29.25 -33.56
N ASP A 78 9.27 29.67 -33.48
CA ASP A 78 9.94 30.38 -34.56
C ASP A 78 10.38 29.36 -35.63
N THR A 79 9.70 29.39 -36.79
CA THR A 79 9.98 28.49 -37.92
C THR A 79 11.23 28.87 -38.70
N THR A 80 11.86 30.02 -38.40
CA THR A 80 13.09 30.46 -39.08
C THR A 80 14.36 29.85 -38.49
N GLY A 81 14.27 29.20 -37.32
CA GLY A 81 15.42 28.63 -36.62
C GLY A 81 16.38 29.66 -36.01
N ALA A 82 16.08 30.95 -36.11
CA ALA A 82 16.93 32.04 -35.64
C ALA A 82 16.88 32.22 -34.12
N THR A 83 15.73 31.93 -33.48
CA THR A 83 15.58 32.04 -32.02
C THR A 83 14.93 30.81 -31.40
N GLN A 84 15.62 30.19 -30.43
CA GLN A 84 15.03 29.15 -29.60
C GLN A 84 14.17 29.80 -28.51
N LYS A 85 12.86 29.93 -28.76
CA LYS A 85 11.89 30.37 -27.76
C LYS A 85 11.78 29.35 -26.63
N VAL A 86 11.66 29.83 -25.40
CA VAL A 86 11.44 29.03 -24.20
C VAL A 86 10.09 29.40 -23.60
N LEU A 87 9.43 28.44 -22.96
CA LEU A 87 8.21 28.68 -22.19
C LEU A 87 8.58 28.86 -20.72
N PHE A 88 8.11 29.94 -20.10
CA PHE A 88 8.22 30.14 -18.66
C PHE A 88 7.03 29.50 -17.95
N LEU A 89 7.32 28.56 -17.04
CA LEU A 89 6.33 27.83 -16.27
C LEU A 89 6.58 28.03 -14.77
N LYS A 90 5.55 27.84 -13.95
CA LYS A 90 5.73 27.78 -12.49
C LYS A 90 6.27 26.42 -12.10
N LEU A 91 7.42 26.40 -11.44
CA LEU A 91 8.07 25.19 -10.94
C LEU A 91 7.31 24.63 -9.72
N LEU A 92 7.00 23.33 -9.75
CA LEU A 92 6.41 22.58 -8.63
C LEU A 92 7.37 21.53 -8.04
N LYS A 93 8.27 20.96 -8.85
CA LYS A 93 9.32 20.03 -8.41
C LYS A 93 10.60 20.29 -9.20
N ALA A 94 11.72 20.43 -8.49
CA ALA A 94 13.06 20.50 -9.05
C ALA A 94 13.76 19.12 -9.08
N THR A 95 14.93 19.06 -9.74
CA THR A 95 15.79 17.86 -9.74
C THR A 95 16.42 17.57 -8.38
N SER A 96 16.55 18.59 -7.52
CA SER A 96 17.03 18.47 -6.14
C SER A 96 15.93 18.80 -5.15
N GLN A 97 15.65 17.88 -4.23
CA GLN A 97 14.67 18.08 -3.16
C GLN A 97 15.32 18.84 -2.00
N ARG A 98 15.15 20.16 -1.97
CA ARG A 98 15.63 21.02 -0.89
C ARG A 98 14.44 21.47 -0.04
N THR A 99 14.40 21.01 1.21
CA THR A 99 13.27 21.25 2.12
C THR A 99 13.20 22.69 2.62
N ASN A 100 14.31 23.44 2.53
CA ASN A 100 14.38 24.84 2.92
C ASN A 100 13.92 25.82 1.83
N LEU A 101 13.47 25.34 0.67
CA LEU A 101 12.96 26.18 -0.43
C LEU A 101 11.42 26.19 -0.44
N PRO A 102 10.76 27.32 -0.78
CA PRO A 102 9.30 27.41 -0.78
C PRO A 102 8.57 26.42 -1.70
N ILE A 103 9.25 25.87 -2.71
CA ILE A 103 8.67 24.84 -3.57
C ILE A 103 8.38 23.53 -2.81
N TRP A 104 9.06 23.30 -1.69
CA TRP A 104 8.82 22.15 -0.81
C TRP A 104 7.43 22.20 -0.18
N ASP A 105 6.95 23.40 0.16
CA ASP A 105 5.65 23.63 0.78
C ASP A 105 4.51 23.50 -0.24
N LEU A 106 4.80 23.61 -1.53
CA LEU A 106 3.83 23.35 -2.61
C LEU A 106 3.50 21.85 -2.73
N MET A 107 4.38 20.98 -2.27
CA MET A 107 4.10 19.54 -2.25
C MET A 107 3.12 19.22 -1.12
N MET A 108 1.93 18.75 -1.51
CA MET A 108 0.96 18.18 -0.60
C MET A 108 1.49 16.90 0.06
N LYS A 109 1.43 16.86 1.40
CA LYS A 109 1.88 15.73 2.23
C LYS A 109 0.75 15.16 3.09
N ASN A 110 -0.49 15.53 2.75
CA ASN A 110 -1.73 15.23 3.45
C ASN A 110 -2.64 14.26 2.66
N VAL A 111 -2.08 13.55 1.67
CA VAL A 111 -2.81 12.61 0.81
C VAL A 111 -2.21 11.21 0.96
N TYR A 112 -3.04 10.24 1.34
CA TYR A 112 -2.61 8.87 1.66
C TYR A 112 -3.36 7.85 0.83
N SER A 113 -2.63 6.88 0.27
CA SER A 113 -3.23 5.73 -0.40
C SER A 113 -3.75 4.75 0.65
N VAL A 114 -5.03 4.39 0.60
CA VAL A 114 -5.68 3.52 1.61
C VAL A 114 -6.15 2.18 1.07
N GLY A 115 -5.86 1.88 -0.19
CA GLY A 115 -6.26 0.64 -0.82
C GLY A 115 -5.89 0.59 -2.29
N TYR A 116 -6.60 -0.26 -3.02
CA TYR A 116 -6.43 -0.50 -4.44
C TYR A 116 -7.82 -0.51 -5.12
N GLY A 117 -7.86 -0.04 -6.38
CA GLY A 117 -9.10 0.08 -7.14
C GLY A 117 -9.88 1.35 -6.84
N ALA A 118 -11.19 1.32 -7.08
CA ALA A 118 -12.09 2.41 -6.75
C ALA A 118 -12.71 2.21 -5.36
N LEU A 119 -12.71 3.26 -4.53
CA LEU A 119 -13.41 3.27 -3.26
C LEU A 119 -14.89 3.58 -3.47
N GLU A 120 -15.75 2.92 -2.70
CA GLU A 120 -17.16 3.25 -2.65
C GLU A 120 -17.50 3.93 -1.34
N ARG A 121 -18.47 4.85 -1.39
CA ARG A 121 -19.00 5.48 -0.17
C ARG A 121 -19.71 4.48 0.75
N ALA A 122 -20.40 3.51 0.15
CA ALA A 122 -21.18 2.53 0.90
C ALA A 122 -20.27 1.65 1.77
N ASP A 123 -20.56 1.57 3.06
CA ASP A 123 -19.81 0.80 4.06
C ASP A 123 -18.32 1.16 4.20
N PHE A 124 -17.88 2.29 3.63
CA PHE A 124 -16.55 2.82 3.86
C PHE A 124 -16.44 3.30 5.31
N LYS A 125 -15.44 2.77 6.02
CA LYS A 125 -15.10 3.22 7.37
C LYS A 125 -13.62 3.45 7.43
N LEU A 126 -13.22 4.63 7.87
CA LEU A 126 -11.83 4.98 8.11
C LEU A 126 -11.75 5.67 9.46
N ASP A 127 -10.80 5.24 10.27
CA ASP A 127 -10.40 5.86 11.52
C ASP A 127 -8.93 6.28 11.42
N LEU A 128 -8.61 7.35 12.14
CA LEU A 128 -7.25 7.72 12.48
C LEU A 128 -6.98 7.26 13.91
N LEU A 129 -5.92 6.48 14.08
CA LEU A 129 -5.48 5.93 15.35
C LEU A 129 -4.12 6.52 15.72
N TYR A 130 -3.87 6.64 17.02
CA TYR A 130 -2.57 6.95 17.59
C TYR A 130 -2.07 5.74 18.38
N GLU A 131 -0.88 5.25 18.04
CA GLU A 131 -0.22 4.14 18.71
C GLU A 131 0.50 4.66 19.96
N GLU A 132 -0.08 4.41 21.13
CA GLU A 132 0.53 4.78 22.39
C GLU A 132 1.42 3.64 22.91
N PRO A 133 2.70 3.90 23.23
CA PRO A 133 3.61 2.87 23.71
C PRO A 133 3.04 2.11 24.90
N SER A 134 3.06 0.79 24.81
CA SER A 134 2.57 -0.12 25.85
C SER A 134 1.06 -0.02 26.14
N LEU A 135 0.31 0.85 25.47
CA LEU A 135 -1.12 1.07 25.67
C LEU A 135 -1.96 0.83 24.42
N GLY A 136 -1.33 0.54 23.29
CA GLY A 136 -1.97 0.12 22.04
C GLY A 136 -2.52 1.28 21.21
N GLU A 137 -3.31 0.92 20.20
CA GLU A 137 -3.90 1.88 19.26
C GLU A 137 -5.16 2.51 19.85
N LYS A 138 -5.22 3.85 19.86
CA LYS A 138 -6.34 4.63 20.40
C LYS A 138 -6.87 5.60 19.35
N ARG A 139 -8.18 5.91 19.42
CA ARG A 139 -8.82 6.88 18.53
C ARG A 139 -8.61 8.34 18.94
N TYR A 140 -7.93 8.59 20.04
CA TYR A 140 -7.72 9.92 20.63
C TYR A 140 -6.27 10.04 21.12
N LEU A 141 -5.79 11.27 21.24
CA LEU A 141 -4.46 11.56 21.81
C LEU A 141 -4.45 11.36 23.34
N PRO A 142 -3.30 11.06 23.96
CA PRO A 142 -3.21 10.81 25.40
C PRO A 142 -3.87 11.93 26.24
N PRO A 143 -4.99 11.65 26.96
CA PRO A 143 -5.82 12.69 27.56
C PRO A 143 -5.10 13.56 28.58
N ALA A 144 -4.13 13.01 29.32
CA ALA A 144 -3.41 13.73 30.35
C ALA A 144 -2.49 14.85 29.83
N ASP A 145 -2.13 14.80 28.54
CA ASP A 145 -1.18 15.74 27.93
C ASP A 145 -1.84 16.72 26.94
N VAL A 146 -3.13 16.57 26.63
CA VAL A 146 -3.88 17.50 25.76
C VAL A 146 -4.64 18.54 26.58
N LEU A 147 -5.06 19.64 25.95
CA LEU A 147 -5.92 20.63 26.62
C LEU A 147 -7.29 20.03 26.98
N PRO A 148 -7.93 20.44 28.09
CA PRO A 148 -9.22 19.92 28.54
C PRO A 148 -10.35 19.95 27.50
N ALA A 149 -10.31 20.89 26.56
CA ALA A 149 -11.30 21.01 25.50
C ALA A 149 -11.24 19.88 24.45
N TYR A 150 -10.12 19.17 24.36
CA TYR A 150 -9.85 18.14 23.33
C TYR A 150 -9.63 16.74 23.94
N GLU A 151 -9.80 16.60 25.26
CA GLU A 151 -9.65 15.32 25.95
C GLU A 151 -10.64 14.26 25.43
N GLY A 152 -10.09 13.12 24.99
CA GLY A 152 -10.91 12.01 24.49
C GLY A 152 -11.59 12.25 23.13
N GLN A 153 -11.32 13.39 22.47
CA GLN A 153 -11.89 13.68 21.16
C GLN A 153 -11.31 12.74 20.08
N PRO A 154 -12.14 12.20 19.17
CA PRO A 154 -11.65 11.41 18.05
C PRO A 154 -10.66 12.20 17.18
N LEU A 155 -9.57 11.54 16.81
CA LEU A 155 -8.52 12.09 15.96
C LEU A 155 -9.04 12.56 14.60
N ILE A 156 -10.00 11.83 14.02
CA ILE A 156 -10.66 12.22 12.77
C ILE A 156 -11.34 13.58 12.88
N SER A 157 -11.93 13.91 14.03
CA SER A 157 -12.56 15.21 14.25
C SER A 157 -11.50 16.30 14.45
N LEU A 158 -10.39 16.01 15.15
CA LEU A 158 -9.28 16.95 15.37
C LEU A 158 -8.58 17.37 14.07
N VAL A 159 -8.53 16.48 13.09
CA VAL A 159 -7.92 16.71 11.76
C VAL A 159 -8.95 17.04 10.68
N ASN A 160 -10.17 17.43 11.08
CA ASN A 160 -11.25 17.89 10.20
C ASN A 160 -11.79 16.85 9.19
N LEU A 161 -11.60 15.56 9.45
CA LEU A 161 -12.16 14.46 8.65
C LEU A 161 -13.59 14.06 9.06
N ASP A 162 -14.09 14.59 10.17
CA ASP A 162 -15.45 14.38 10.70
C ASP A 162 -16.01 15.74 11.13
N ARG A 163 -16.69 16.39 10.19
CA ARG A 163 -17.32 17.70 10.32
C ARG A 163 -18.80 17.66 9.94
N LEU A 164 -19.20 16.67 9.16
CA LEU A 164 -20.55 16.51 8.67
C LEU A 164 -21.21 15.27 9.26
N ASN A 165 -22.54 15.23 9.18
CA ASN A 165 -23.30 14.03 9.49
C ASN A 165 -23.61 13.23 8.20
N ASN A 166 -24.31 12.11 8.35
CA ASN A 166 -24.77 11.30 7.21
C ASN A 166 -25.62 12.04 6.15
N GLN A 167 -26.22 13.19 6.47
CA GLN A 167 -26.97 14.05 5.52
C GLN A 167 -26.09 15.15 4.90
N ASN A 168 -24.80 15.18 5.23
CA ASN A 168 -23.83 16.21 4.92
C ASN A 168 -24.11 17.58 5.58
N ASP A 169 -24.91 17.62 6.66
CA ASP A 169 -25.09 18.84 7.46
C ASP A 169 -23.87 19.04 8.37
N PRO A 170 -23.50 20.29 8.73
CA PRO A 170 -22.29 20.60 9.49
C PRO A 170 -22.39 20.24 10.97
N GLN A 171 -22.42 18.93 11.25
CA GLN A 171 -22.46 18.34 12.58
C GLN A 171 -21.62 17.05 12.59
N PRO A 172 -20.48 17.01 13.31
CA PRO A 172 -19.69 15.78 13.45
C PRO A 172 -20.50 14.64 14.07
N ASP A 173 -20.37 13.43 13.51
CA ASP A 173 -21.05 12.23 14.02
C ASP A 173 -20.09 11.09 14.40
N GLY A 174 -18.77 11.35 14.37
CA GLY A 174 -17.74 10.38 14.72
C GLY A 174 -17.44 9.39 13.60
N VAL A 175 -17.90 9.66 12.38
CA VAL A 175 -17.62 8.88 11.18
C VAL A 175 -16.88 9.75 10.18
N PHE A 176 -15.98 9.13 9.43
CA PHE A 176 -15.26 9.82 8.36
C PHE A 176 -16.22 10.38 7.29
N ASP A 177 -16.06 11.66 6.95
CA ASP A 177 -16.80 12.33 5.89
C ASP A 177 -16.30 11.90 4.51
N PHE A 178 -17.08 11.10 3.79
CA PHE A 178 -16.77 10.73 2.41
C PHE A 178 -17.28 11.79 1.42
N ILE A 179 -16.41 12.74 1.06
CA ILE A 179 -16.69 13.83 0.12
C ILE A 179 -15.68 13.73 -1.05
N GLU A 180 -16.19 13.36 -2.21
CA GLU A 180 -15.38 13.20 -3.42
C GLU A 180 -14.68 14.53 -3.78
N GLY A 181 -13.38 14.45 -4.07
CA GLY A 181 -12.54 15.59 -4.43
C GLY A 181 -12.00 16.39 -3.24
N PHE A 182 -12.55 16.23 -2.04
CA PHE A 182 -12.14 16.98 -0.85
C PHE A 182 -11.49 16.12 0.22
N THR A 183 -12.13 15.00 0.58
CA THR A 183 -11.61 14.04 1.58
C THR A 183 -11.23 12.70 0.96
N VAL A 184 -11.75 12.39 -0.24
CA VAL A 184 -11.45 11.15 -0.96
C VAL A 184 -11.30 11.41 -2.46
N LEU A 185 -10.35 10.70 -3.09
CA LEU A 185 -10.30 10.48 -4.53
C LEU A 185 -10.61 9.01 -4.79
N SER A 186 -11.89 8.70 -5.04
CA SER A 186 -12.38 7.32 -5.06
C SER A 186 -11.68 6.49 -6.12
N SER A 187 -11.53 7.02 -7.34
CA SER A 187 -10.91 6.34 -8.47
C SER A 187 -9.43 5.97 -8.28
N MET A 188 -8.76 6.61 -7.31
CA MET A 188 -7.33 6.39 -7.01
C MET A 188 -7.09 5.71 -5.66
N SER A 189 -8.15 5.40 -4.91
CA SER A 189 -8.04 4.91 -3.53
C SER A 189 -7.20 5.81 -2.61
N ARG A 190 -7.36 7.13 -2.74
CA ARG A 190 -6.63 8.11 -1.91
C ARG A 190 -7.57 8.84 -0.96
N VAL A 191 -7.14 9.02 0.27
CA VAL A 191 -7.78 9.90 1.26
C VAL A 191 -6.98 11.19 1.35
N ILE A 192 -7.68 12.32 1.40
CA ILE A 192 -7.14 13.66 1.52
C ILE A 192 -7.56 14.19 2.90
N PHE A 193 -6.59 14.64 3.68
CA PHE A 193 -6.90 15.40 4.89
C PHE A 193 -7.16 16.86 4.51
N PRO A 194 -8.26 17.49 4.96
CA PRO A 194 -8.60 18.87 4.61
C PRO A 194 -7.79 19.91 5.40
N VAL A 195 -6.54 19.58 5.73
CA VAL A 195 -5.52 20.38 6.41
C VAL A 195 -4.15 20.03 5.82
N LEU A 196 -3.15 20.92 5.91
CA LEU A 196 -1.87 20.77 5.19
C LEU A 196 -0.94 19.75 5.84
N GLU A 197 -0.94 19.72 7.17
CA GLU A 197 -0.10 18.95 8.05
C GLU A 197 -0.90 18.26 9.15
N PRO A 198 -1.74 17.26 8.79
CA PRO A 198 -2.67 16.63 9.74
C PRO A 198 -2.02 16.02 10.98
N PHE A 199 -0.72 15.73 10.94
CA PHE A 199 0.03 15.16 12.07
C PHE A 199 1.10 16.12 12.61
N GLY A 200 1.18 17.33 12.07
CA GLY A 200 2.19 18.35 12.37
C GLY A 200 1.53 19.61 12.93
N HIS A 201 1.82 20.76 12.32
CA HIS A 201 1.40 22.06 12.84
C HIS A 201 -0.12 22.25 12.95
N ASP A 202 -0.93 21.55 12.16
CA ASP A 202 -2.39 21.64 12.27
C ASP A 202 -2.94 21.07 13.59
N LEU A 203 -2.15 20.32 14.37
CA LEU A 203 -2.52 19.84 15.70
C LEU A 203 -1.88 20.64 16.84
N ASP A 204 -1.14 21.72 16.57
CA ASP A 204 -0.46 22.52 17.60
C ASP A 204 -1.44 23.05 18.66
N TYR A 205 -2.66 23.38 18.24
CA TYR A 205 -3.71 23.94 19.09
C TYR A 205 -4.20 22.97 20.16
N VAL A 206 -3.94 21.67 20.03
CA VAL A 206 -4.37 20.63 20.98
C VAL A 206 -3.52 20.66 22.26
N TYR A 207 -2.29 21.16 22.16
CA TYR A 207 -1.28 21.14 23.23
C TYR A 207 -0.98 22.54 23.76
N ALA A 208 -0.82 22.64 25.09
CA ALA A 208 -0.52 23.90 25.76
C ALA A 208 0.93 24.34 25.54
N THR A 209 1.88 23.40 25.61
CA THR A 209 3.31 23.71 25.61
C THR A 209 4.06 23.13 24.40
N PRO A 210 5.17 23.78 23.96
CA PRO A 210 6.00 23.25 22.88
C PRO A 210 6.60 21.87 23.18
N GLU A 211 6.89 21.56 24.45
CA GLU A 211 7.48 20.27 24.84
C GLU A 211 6.49 19.12 24.63
N GLN A 212 5.21 19.34 24.94
CA GLN A 212 4.15 18.37 24.66
C GLN A 212 3.99 18.16 23.15
N ARG A 213 4.01 19.25 22.38
CA ARG A 213 3.94 19.17 20.91
C ARG A 213 5.08 18.34 20.33
N GLN A 214 6.33 18.62 20.71
CA GLN A 214 7.52 17.89 20.23
C GLN A 214 7.52 16.40 20.62
N LYS A 215 6.80 16.03 21.68
CA LYS A 215 6.66 14.64 22.12
C LYS A 215 5.70 13.82 21.24
N TYR A 216 4.69 14.48 20.66
CA TYR A 216 3.55 13.81 20.01
C TYR A 216 3.40 14.11 18.51
N LEU A 217 3.68 15.33 18.09
CA LEU A 217 3.47 15.80 16.72
C LEU A 217 4.65 15.47 15.82
N TYR A 218 4.36 15.08 14.58
CA TYR A 218 5.31 14.54 13.64
C TYR A 218 5.81 15.59 12.63
N TYR A 219 6.35 16.72 13.11
CA TYR A 219 6.88 17.79 12.25
C TYR A 219 7.91 17.31 11.20
N PRO A 220 8.87 16.40 11.52
CA PRO A 220 9.81 15.92 10.53
C PRO A 220 9.18 15.30 9.27
N LEU A 221 7.94 14.82 9.34
CA LEU A 221 7.20 14.33 8.16
C LEU A 221 6.99 15.41 7.11
N TYR A 222 6.84 16.67 7.54
CA TYR A 222 6.55 17.82 6.69
C TYR A 222 7.80 18.64 6.39
N ASP A 223 8.72 18.77 7.34
CA ASP A 223 9.92 19.60 7.23
C ASP A 223 11.14 18.92 6.59
N THR A 224 11.11 17.58 6.49
CA THR A 224 12.25 16.79 6.02
C THR A 224 11.84 15.80 4.93
N ILE A 225 12.84 15.25 4.23
CA ILE A 225 12.58 14.16 3.29
C ILE A 225 12.09 12.91 4.05
N LYS A 226 11.25 12.11 3.38
CA LYS A 226 10.66 10.88 3.93
C LYS A 226 11.69 9.95 4.60
N ALA A 227 12.86 9.80 4.00
CA ALA A 227 13.92 8.94 4.54
C ALA A 227 14.46 9.40 5.91
N ILE A 228 14.55 10.72 6.14
CA ILE A 228 14.95 11.29 7.44
C ILE A 228 13.79 11.16 8.42
N ALA A 229 12.58 11.52 8.01
CA ALA A 229 11.38 11.43 8.85
C ALA A 229 11.19 10.01 9.42
N GLN A 230 11.43 8.97 8.62
CA GLN A 230 11.32 7.56 9.03
C GLN A 230 12.25 7.16 10.19
N THR A 231 13.34 7.89 10.41
CA THR A 231 14.25 7.63 11.55
C THR A 231 13.64 8.06 12.90
N TYR A 232 12.63 8.93 12.89
CA TYR A 232 11.89 9.38 14.08
C TYR A 232 10.75 8.43 14.43
N ALA A 233 11.10 7.17 14.75
CA ALA A 233 10.12 6.13 15.11
C ALA A 233 9.27 6.47 16.35
N ASN A 234 9.75 7.38 17.20
CA ASN A 234 9.01 7.87 18.37
C ASN A 234 7.82 8.77 18.01
N LEU A 235 7.82 9.41 16.83
CA LEU A 235 6.75 10.29 16.35
C LEU A 235 5.87 9.64 15.29
N ASN A 236 6.39 8.64 14.58
CA ASN A 236 5.65 7.89 13.57
C ASN A 236 4.64 6.92 14.21
N ARG A 237 3.56 7.48 14.77
CA ARG A 237 2.56 6.75 15.58
C ARG A 237 1.12 6.97 15.13
N PHE A 238 0.92 7.81 14.11
CA PHE A 238 -0.38 8.00 13.49
C PHE A 238 -0.64 6.89 12.47
N LYS A 239 -1.73 6.15 12.64
CA LYS A 239 -2.09 5.01 11.82
C LYS A 239 -3.50 5.18 11.27
N LEU A 240 -3.62 5.13 9.94
CA LEU A 240 -4.90 5.01 9.27
C LEU A 240 -5.36 3.54 9.33
N SER A 241 -6.58 3.32 9.79
CA SER A 241 -7.19 2.00 9.86
C SER A 241 -8.60 2.06 9.33
N GLY A 242 -8.98 1.15 8.45
CA GLY A 242 -10.28 1.23 7.82
C GLY A 242 -10.66 -0.03 7.06
N ARG A 243 -11.89 -0.04 6.58
CA ARG A 243 -12.46 -1.06 5.72
C ARG A 243 -13.24 -0.38 4.60
N SER A 244 -13.09 -0.93 3.40
CA SER A 244 -13.88 -0.58 2.22
C SER A 244 -14.38 -1.86 1.59
N LYS A 245 -15.50 -1.78 0.86
CA LYS A 245 -15.89 -2.80 -0.10
C LYS A 245 -15.28 -2.43 -1.46
N THR A 246 -14.90 -3.44 -2.24
CA THR A 246 -14.45 -3.28 -3.63
C THR A 246 -15.50 -3.96 -4.52
N THR A 247 -16.06 -3.22 -5.47
CA THR A 247 -17.22 -3.65 -6.30
C THR A 247 -16.83 -4.17 -7.67
N SER A 248 -15.73 -4.91 -7.77
CA SER A 248 -15.27 -5.36 -9.09
C SER A 248 -16.31 -6.18 -9.86
N GLN A 249 -17.31 -6.84 -9.22
CA GLN A 249 -18.34 -7.63 -9.93
C GLN A 249 -19.77 -7.60 -9.32
N GLY A 250 -20.18 -6.54 -8.62
CA GLY A 250 -21.57 -6.39 -8.15
C GLY A 250 -21.86 -6.94 -6.73
N ALA A 251 -23.05 -6.64 -6.22
CA ALA A 251 -23.42 -6.92 -4.83
C ALA A 251 -23.48 -8.43 -4.55
N GLY A 252 -22.67 -8.89 -3.60
CA GLY A 252 -22.62 -10.30 -3.19
C GLY A 252 -21.67 -11.18 -4.02
N GLU A 253 -20.88 -10.59 -4.93
CA GLU A 253 -19.82 -11.29 -5.66
C GLU A 253 -18.43 -11.03 -5.05
N TYR A 254 -17.65 -12.10 -4.90
CA TYR A 254 -16.32 -12.11 -4.31
C TYR A 254 -15.33 -12.74 -5.28
N GLN A 255 -14.24 -12.04 -5.58
CA GLN A 255 -13.14 -12.57 -6.39
C GLN A 255 -12.13 -13.28 -5.48
N LEU A 256 -12.01 -14.59 -5.63
CA LEU A 256 -11.14 -15.47 -4.85
C LEU A 256 -9.83 -15.80 -5.60
N GLY A 257 -9.83 -15.68 -6.93
CA GLY A 257 -8.66 -15.90 -7.80
C GLY A 257 -8.82 -17.15 -8.68
N PHE A 258 -8.11 -17.22 -9.80
CA PHE A 258 -8.38 -18.20 -10.85
C PHE A 258 -8.04 -19.65 -10.45
N ASN A 259 -8.76 -20.62 -11.02
CA ASN A 259 -8.52 -22.07 -10.89
C ASN A 259 -8.52 -22.58 -9.44
N ILE A 260 -9.62 -22.37 -8.73
CA ILE A 260 -9.79 -22.84 -7.36
C ILE A 260 -10.09 -24.35 -7.38
N PRO A 261 -9.41 -25.17 -6.55
CA PRO A 261 -9.74 -26.58 -6.41
C PRO A 261 -11.20 -26.76 -5.98
N ARG A 262 -11.91 -27.64 -6.68
CA ARG A 262 -13.30 -27.98 -6.35
C ARG A 262 -13.41 -28.52 -4.92
N ASN A 263 -14.46 -28.14 -4.20
CA ASN A 263 -14.73 -28.49 -2.80
C ASN A 263 -13.67 -28.00 -1.78
N SER A 264 -12.77 -27.09 -2.15
CA SER A 264 -11.86 -26.46 -1.18
C SER A 264 -12.47 -25.25 -0.48
N VAL A 265 -13.61 -24.76 -0.98
CA VAL A 265 -14.22 -23.52 -0.50
C VAL A 265 -15.20 -23.82 0.63
N THR A 266 -14.91 -23.25 1.79
CA THR A 266 -15.82 -23.20 2.94
C THR A 266 -16.28 -21.76 3.12
N VAL A 267 -17.59 -21.53 3.10
CA VAL A 267 -18.18 -20.21 3.33
C VAL A 267 -18.93 -20.22 4.64
N THR A 268 -18.67 -19.24 5.50
CA THR A 268 -19.37 -19.08 6.77
C THR A 268 -19.96 -17.68 6.88
N ALA A 269 -21.18 -17.56 7.39
CA ALA A 269 -21.80 -16.27 7.72
C ALA A 269 -22.46 -16.37 9.09
N GLY A 270 -22.12 -15.46 10.00
CA GLY A 270 -22.71 -15.43 11.35
C GLY A 270 -22.47 -16.71 12.17
N GLY A 271 -21.40 -17.45 11.86
CA GLY A 271 -21.06 -18.74 12.49
C GLY A 271 -21.75 -19.96 11.86
N GLN A 272 -22.65 -19.78 10.89
CA GLN A 272 -23.24 -20.88 10.12
C GLN A 272 -22.43 -21.13 8.84
N THR A 273 -22.09 -22.39 8.57
CA THR A 273 -21.55 -22.81 7.26
C THR A 273 -22.65 -22.81 6.21
N LEU A 274 -22.42 -22.09 5.12
CA LEU A 274 -23.36 -21.95 4.01
C LEU A 274 -23.25 -23.12 3.05
N GLN A 275 -24.33 -23.43 2.33
CA GLN A 275 -24.37 -24.54 1.38
C GLN A 275 -24.18 -24.04 -0.07
N GLU A 276 -23.24 -24.64 -0.78
CA GLU A 276 -23.06 -24.42 -2.22
C GLU A 276 -24.31 -24.85 -3.02
N GLY A 277 -24.72 -24.04 -3.99
CA GLY A 277 -25.91 -24.23 -4.82
C GLY A 277 -27.23 -23.81 -4.15
N VAL A 278 -27.23 -23.52 -2.85
CA VAL A 278 -28.41 -23.05 -2.11
C VAL A 278 -28.19 -21.61 -1.62
N ASP A 279 -27.12 -21.42 -0.84
CA ASP A 279 -26.82 -20.13 -0.22
C ASP A 279 -25.88 -19.27 -1.08
N TYR A 280 -24.96 -19.93 -1.79
CA TYR A 280 -24.02 -19.30 -2.71
C TYR A 280 -23.74 -20.20 -3.91
N ASP A 281 -23.23 -19.61 -4.98
CA ASP A 281 -22.77 -20.29 -6.19
C ASP A 281 -21.32 -19.89 -6.46
N ILE A 282 -20.53 -20.79 -7.04
CA ILE A 282 -19.10 -20.56 -7.25
C ILE A 282 -18.67 -21.01 -8.65
N ASN A 283 -18.00 -20.10 -9.35
CA ASN A 283 -17.29 -20.41 -10.57
C ASN A 283 -15.83 -20.73 -10.22
N TYR A 284 -15.50 -22.02 -10.18
CA TYR A 284 -14.16 -22.50 -9.84
C TYR A 284 -13.08 -22.10 -10.86
N ASP A 285 -13.45 -21.91 -12.14
CA ASP A 285 -12.50 -21.59 -13.21
C ASP A 285 -12.11 -20.10 -13.14
N LEU A 286 -13.12 -19.21 -13.07
CA LEU A 286 -12.94 -17.76 -12.95
C LEU A 286 -12.62 -17.32 -11.52
N GLY A 287 -12.85 -18.19 -10.53
CA GLY A 287 -12.59 -17.89 -9.13
C GLY A 287 -13.55 -16.89 -8.52
N THR A 288 -14.79 -16.85 -8.98
CA THR A 288 -15.81 -15.91 -8.47
C THR A 288 -16.83 -16.67 -7.63
N LEU A 289 -17.18 -16.10 -6.48
CA LEU A 289 -18.21 -16.62 -5.60
C LEU A 289 -19.34 -15.61 -5.48
N ARG A 290 -20.58 -16.05 -5.70
CA ARG A 290 -21.77 -15.23 -5.61
C ARG A 290 -22.69 -15.74 -4.51
N VAL A 291 -22.96 -14.93 -3.49
CA VAL A 291 -23.97 -15.24 -2.48
C VAL A 291 -25.36 -15.01 -3.08
N ILE A 292 -26.19 -16.07 -3.10
CA ILE A 292 -27.55 -16.03 -3.68
C ILE A 292 -28.60 -15.78 -2.59
N ASN A 293 -28.33 -16.19 -1.35
CA ASN A 293 -29.26 -16.04 -0.24
C ASN A 293 -29.44 -14.56 0.16
N GLN A 294 -30.60 -14.01 -0.19
CA GLN A 294 -30.97 -12.62 0.06
C GLN A 294 -31.06 -12.26 1.54
N ALA A 295 -31.36 -13.23 2.42
CA ALA A 295 -31.40 -12.96 3.85
C ALA A 295 -30.01 -12.62 4.41
N ILE A 296 -28.96 -13.27 3.87
CA ILE A 296 -27.57 -13.02 4.26
C ILE A 296 -27.08 -11.69 3.70
N LEU A 297 -27.42 -11.39 2.45
CA LEU A 297 -27.07 -10.11 1.83
C LEU A 297 -27.70 -8.92 2.56
N ASN A 298 -28.98 -9.03 2.92
CA ASN A 298 -29.72 -7.96 3.59
C ASN A 298 -29.38 -7.83 5.09
N SER A 299 -28.86 -8.88 5.73
CA SER A 299 -28.49 -8.84 7.15
C SER A 299 -27.17 -8.10 7.40
N GLY A 300 -26.35 -7.88 6.37
CA GLY A 300 -25.05 -7.21 6.49
C GLY A 300 -24.02 -7.99 7.32
N VAL A 301 -24.29 -9.27 7.61
CA VAL A 301 -23.39 -10.13 8.37
C VAL A 301 -22.12 -10.41 7.56
N PRO A 302 -20.92 -10.32 8.16
CA PRO A 302 -19.69 -10.61 7.45
C PRO A 302 -19.68 -12.07 6.96
N VAL A 303 -19.44 -12.24 5.66
CA VAL A 303 -19.24 -13.54 5.01
C VAL A 303 -17.75 -13.81 4.97
N ASN A 304 -17.32 -14.91 5.58
CA ASN A 304 -15.94 -15.34 5.63
C ASN A 304 -15.75 -16.54 4.70
N ILE A 305 -14.81 -16.44 3.76
CA ILE A 305 -14.59 -17.41 2.70
C ILE A 305 -13.18 -17.97 2.88
N GLN A 306 -13.09 -19.24 3.24
CA GLN A 306 -11.84 -19.99 3.25
C GLN A 306 -11.76 -20.83 1.98
N TYR A 307 -10.62 -20.82 1.30
CA TYR A 307 -10.41 -21.63 0.11
C TYR A 307 -8.94 -21.99 -0.02
N GLU A 308 -8.67 -23.07 -0.73
CA GLU A 308 -7.30 -23.44 -1.11
C GLU A 308 -6.96 -22.76 -2.44
N ASN A 309 -5.76 -22.18 -2.54
CA ASN A 309 -5.27 -21.61 -3.79
C ASN A 309 -3.98 -22.33 -4.22
N GLN A 310 -4.00 -22.93 -5.41
CA GLN A 310 -2.83 -23.61 -5.99
C GLN A 310 -1.81 -22.66 -6.61
N ALA A 311 -2.11 -21.35 -6.69
CA ALA A 311 -1.20 -20.33 -7.18
C ALA A 311 -0.08 -20.00 -6.16
N ALA A 312 0.69 -21.00 -5.75
CA ALA A 312 1.84 -20.84 -4.86
C ALA A 312 3.12 -20.64 -5.69
N PHE A 313 3.39 -19.41 -6.11
CA PHE A 313 4.71 -19.02 -6.59
C PHE A 313 5.63 -18.83 -5.38
N GLY A 314 6.32 -19.90 -4.96
CA GLY A 314 7.20 -19.91 -3.77
C GLY A 314 7.12 -21.26 -3.03
N ILE A 315 7.74 -22.29 -3.61
CA ILE A 315 7.48 -23.69 -3.25
C ILE A 315 8.23 -24.10 -1.98
N GLN A 316 7.80 -23.70 -0.77
CA GLN A 316 8.23 -24.47 0.41
C GLN A 316 7.63 -25.89 0.31
N GLN A 317 8.46 -26.93 0.45
CA GLN A 317 7.96 -28.30 0.32
C GLN A 317 7.08 -28.64 1.52
N ARG A 318 5.78 -28.82 1.27
CA ARG A 318 4.80 -29.24 2.27
C ARG A 318 4.55 -30.74 2.18
N SER A 319 4.51 -31.42 3.32
CA SER A 319 4.11 -32.82 3.43
C SER A 319 2.95 -32.93 4.41
N PHE A 320 1.87 -33.58 3.95
CA PHE A 320 0.66 -33.82 4.71
C PHE A 320 0.46 -35.33 4.85
N LEU A 321 0.48 -35.82 6.08
CA LEU A 321 0.18 -37.21 6.43
C LEU A 321 -1.08 -37.24 7.29
N GLY A 322 -2.15 -37.83 6.78
CA GLY A 322 -3.40 -38.01 7.51
C GLY A 322 -3.72 -39.49 7.70
N LEU A 323 -4.18 -39.85 8.90
CA LEU A 323 -4.79 -41.12 9.24
C LEU A 323 -6.17 -40.83 9.83
N ARG A 324 -7.22 -41.42 9.25
CA ARG A 324 -8.58 -41.34 9.78
C ARG A 324 -9.09 -42.75 10.07
N LEU A 325 -9.71 -42.92 11.23
CA LEU A 325 -10.34 -44.16 11.69
C LEU A 325 -11.81 -43.87 11.96
N ASP A 326 -12.69 -44.49 11.20
CA ASP A 326 -14.13 -44.38 11.39
C ASP A 326 -14.67 -45.71 11.94
N TYR A 327 -15.31 -45.66 13.10
CA TYR A 327 -15.94 -46.79 13.75
C TYR A 327 -17.45 -46.60 13.83
N LEU A 328 -18.17 -47.41 13.06
CA LEU A 328 -19.64 -47.46 13.08
C LEU A 328 -20.10 -48.32 14.26
N ALA A 329 -20.29 -47.69 15.42
CA ALA A 329 -20.71 -48.38 16.64
C ALA A 329 -22.12 -48.99 16.50
N ASN A 330 -23.02 -48.32 15.77
CA ASN A 330 -24.31 -48.86 15.35
C ASN A 330 -24.87 -48.09 14.13
N LYS A 331 -26.07 -48.44 13.67
CA LYS A 331 -26.72 -47.79 12.50
C LYS A 331 -26.95 -46.28 12.65
N ASN A 332 -26.85 -45.77 13.88
CA ASN A 332 -27.21 -44.40 14.25
C ASN A 332 -26.04 -43.63 14.89
N LEU A 333 -24.90 -44.28 15.17
CA LEU A 333 -23.77 -43.70 15.89
C LEU A 333 -22.46 -44.09 15.20
N ALA A 334 -21.72 -43.09 14.76
CA ALA A 334 -20.37 -43.19 14.25
C ALA A 334 -19.40 -42.44 15.15
N LEU A 335 -18.23 -43.02 15.37
CA LEU A 335 -17.11 -42.41 16.09
C LEU A 335 -15.93 -42.29 15.13
N GLY A 336 -15.39 -41.09 14.99
CA GLY A 336 -14.22 -40.78 14.17
C GLY A 336 -13.01 -40.44 15.02
N GLY A 337 -11.85 -40.93 14.62
CA GLY A 337 -10.54 -40.53 15.15
C GLY A 337 -9.66 -40.05 14.00
N THR A 338 -9.06 -38.88 14.14
CA THR A 338 -8.23 -38.27 13.10
C THR A 338 -6.84 -37.97 13.66
N LEU A 339 -5.78 -38.38 12.96
CA LEU A 339 -4.41 -38.00 13.23
C LEU A 339 -3.83 -37.38 11.97
N VAL A 340 -3.51 -36.10 12.01
CA VAL A 340 -2.96 -35.37 10.88
C VAL A 340 -1.63 -34.77 11.25
N ARG A 341 -0.66 -34.84 10.34
CA ARG A 341 0.63 -34.18 10.47
C ARG A 341 0.90 -33.35 9.23
N LEU A 342 1.06 -32.05 9.41
CA LEU A 342 1.48 -31.11 8.38
C LEU A 342 2.91 -30.65 8.70
N SER A 343 3.84 -30.87 7.77
CA SER A 343 5.23 -30.43 7.92
C SER A 343 5.71 -29.67 6.70
N GLU A 344 6.31 -28.52 6.94
CA GLU A 344 7.00 -27.72 5.93
C GLU A 344 8.51 -27.92 6.06
N ARG A 345 9.18 -28.01 4.92
CA ARG A 345 10.64 -28.06 4.85
C ARG A 345 11.16 -26.76 4.26
N PRO A 346 11.96 -25.98 5.02
CA PRO A 346 12.53 -24.75 4.50
C PRO A 346 13.67 -25.06 3.52
N PHE A 347 13.93 -24.15 2.58
CA PHE A 347 15.09 -24.23 1.69
C PHE A 347 16.39 -23.88 2.39
N PHE A 348 16.35 -22.88 3.29
CA PHE A 348 17.48 -22.40 4.05
C PHE A 348 17.28 -22.68 5.54
N VAL A 349 18.39 -22.84 6.26
CA VAL A 349 18.37 -23.04 7.73
C VAL A 349 18.17 -21.74 8.50
N LYS A 350 18.56 -20.60 7.93
CA LYS A 350 18.23 -19.27 8.44
C LYS A 350 16.85 -18.91 7.91
N GLN A 351 15.88 -18.73 8.80
CA GLN A 351 14.52 -18.32 8.46
C GLN A 351 14.19 -17.04 9.21
N SER A 352 13.60 -16.08 8.50
CA SER A 352 13.19 -14.81 9.07
C SER A 352 11.89 -14.98 9.86
N TYR A 353 11.70 -14.12 10.85
CA TYR A 353 10.47 -14.08 11.64
C TYR A 353 9.23 -13.92 10.75
N GLY A 354 8.27 -14.83 10.90
CA GLY A 354 7.04 -14.86 10.09
C GLY A 354 7.12 -15.78 8.86
N GLU A 355 8.31 -16.26 8.50
CA GLU A 355 8.53 -17.28 7.46
C GLU A 355 8.89 -18.65 8.07
N ASP A 356 8.64 -18.82 9.36
CA ASP A 356 9.05 -20.01 10.11
C ASP A 356 8.28 -21.26 9.66
N PRO A 357 8.96 -22.32 9.20
CA PRO A 357 8.32 -23.53 8.69
C PRO A 357 7.62 -24.30 9.82
N ILE A 358 6.35 -24.63 9.61
CA ILE A 358 5.55 -25.33 10.62
C ILE A 358 5.73 -26.86 10.57
N ARG A 359 5.55 -27.50 11.72
CA ARG A 359 5.49 -28.95 11.85
C ARG A 359 4.43 -29.36 12.88
N ASN A 360 3.18 -29.18 12.50
CA ASN A 360 2.04 -29.36 13.39
C ASN A 360 1.48 -30.78 13.31
N THR A 361 1.09 -31.32 14.46
CA THR A 361 0.36 -32.60 14.55
C THR A 361 -0.98 -32.34 15.21
N MET A 362 -2.08 -32.76 14.58
CA MET A 362 -3.43 -32.62 15.08
C MET A 362 -4.01 -33.98 15.42
N TYR A 363 -4.61 -34.08 16.59
CA TYR A 363 -5.36 -35.23 17.07
C TYR A 363 -6.83 -34.83 17.17
N GLY A 364 -7.69 -35.40 16.33
CA GLY A 364 -9.13 -35.14 16.29
C GLY A 364 -9.93 -36.34 16.76
N PHE A 365 -11.07 -36.07 17.39
CA PHE A 365 -12.10 -37.04 17.71
C PHE A 365 -13.45 -36.43 17.35
N ASP A 366 -14.27 -37.18 16.61
CA ASP A 366 -15.59 -36.74 16.18
C ASP A 366 -16.65 -37.81 16.48
N VAL A 367 -17.87 -37.36 16.75
CA VAL A 367 -19.04 -38.19 17.03
C VAL A 367 -20.18 -37.71 16.16
N ASP A 368 -20.73 -38.61 15.36
CA ASP A 368 -21.94 -38.37 14.58
C ASP A 368 -23.05 -39.30 15.08
N TYR A 369 -24.18 -38.71 15.45
CA TYR A 369 -25.37 -39.43 15.85
C TYR A 369 -26.57 -38.98 15.04
N ARG A 370 -27.19 -39.90 14.31
CA ARG A 370 -28.43 -39.65 13.56
C ARG A 370 -29.48 -40.69 13.89
N LYS A 371 -30.67 -40.25 14.27
CA LYS A 371 -31.81 -41.14 14.53
C LYS A 371 -33.09 -40.58 13.95
N ASP A 372 -33.78 -41.41 13.17
CA ASP A 372 -35.10 -41.08 12.67
C ASP A 372 -36.15 -41.20 13.78
N LEU A 373 -37.07 -40.24 13.82
CA LEU A 373 -38.12 -40.09 14.82
C LEU A 373 -39.51 -40.05 14.15
N PRO A 374 -40.02 -41.18 13.61
CA PRO A 374 -41.33 -41.22 12.95
C PRO A 374 -42.49 -40.76 13.84
N ARG A 375 -42.35 -40.92 15.16
CA ARG A 375 -43.36 -40.46 16.13
C ARG A 375 -43.45 -38.94 16.20
N LEU A 376 -42.32 -38.24 16.01
CA LEU A 376 -42.31 -36.77 15.99
C LEU A 376 -43.01 -36.26 14.74
N THR A 377 -42.76 -36.88 13.58
CA THR A 377 -43.48 -36.58 12.33
C THR A 377 -45.00 -36.74 12.50
N LYS A 378 -45.43 -37.88 13.09
CA LYS A 378 -46.85 -38.13 13.37
C LYS A 378 -47.45 -37.15 14.39
N PHE A 379 -46.66 -36.66 15.35
CA PHE A 379 -47.11 -35.66 16.31
C PHE A 379 -47.28 -34.29 15.64
N LEU A 380 -46.32 -33.86 14.83
CA LEU A 380 -46.38 -32.60 14.10
C LEU A 380 -47.58 -32.58 13.12
N ASN A 381 -47.90 -33.71 12.48
CA ASN A 381 -49.08 -33.85 11.61
C ASN A 381 -50.43 -33.76 12.34
N LYS A 382 -50.46 -33.65 13.68
CA LYS A 382 -51.69 -33.38 14.44
C LYS A 382 -51.98 -31.89 14.62
N LEU A 383 -51.05 -31.00 14.23
CA LEU A 383 -51.28 -29.57 14.29
C LEU A 383 -52.30 -29.16 13.21
N PRO A 384 -53.31 -28.33 13.53
CA PRO A 384 -54.47 -28.12 12.68
C PRO A 384 -54.23 -27.43 11.33
N PHE A 385 -52.97 -27.14 10.95
CA PHE A 385 -52.59 -26.52 9.67
C PHE A 385 -51.23 -27.03 9.12
N TYR A 386 -50.77 -28.22 9.50
CA TYR A 386 -49.47 -28.77 9.09
C TYR A 386 -49.59 -30.26 8.74
N SER A 387 -49.14 -30.65 7.55
CA SER A 387 -49.08 -32.05 7.10
C SER A 387 -47.82 -32.27 6.26
N SER A 388 -46.97 -33.20 6.68
CA SER A 388 -45.75 -33.56 5.97
C SER A 388 -45.52 -35.07 6.01
N ASP A 389 -45.15 -35.64 4.87
CA ASP A 389 -44.75 -37.05 4.75
C ASP A 389 -43.22 -37.23 4.92
N ALA A 390 -42.47 -36.13 5.07
CA ALA A 390 -41.03 -36.16 5.28
C ALA A 390 -40.68 -36.67 6.68
N MET A 391 -39.84 -37.70 6.76
CA MET A 391 -39.39 -38.29 8.02
C MET A 391 -38.63 -37.26 8.86
N SER A 392 -39.03 -37.07 10.12
CA SER A 392 -38.29 -36.26 11.06
C SER A 392 -37.09 -37.03 11.58
N SER A 393 -35.93 -36.41 11.65
CA SER A 393 -34.71 -36.98 12.23
C SER A 393 -34.10 -36.03 13.26
N ILE A 394 -33.45 -36.59 14.27
CA ILE A 394 -32.54 -35.85 15.14
C ILE A 394 -31.11 -36.21 14.77
N THR A 395 -30.30 -35.17 14.56
CA THR A 395 -28.86 -35.28 14.31
C THR A 395 -28.13 -34.54 15.41
N ALA A 396 -27.13 -35.18 16.00
CA ALA A 396 -26.21 -34.58 16.94
C ALA A 396 -24.79 -34.85 16.47
N TYR A 397 -23.99 -33.79 16.38
CA TYR A 397 -22.60 -33.86 15.96
C TYR A 397 -21.74 -33.19 17.05
N GLY A 398 -20.56 -33.74 17.28
CA GLY A 398 -19.56 -33.13 18.14
C GLY A 398 -18.16 -33.46 17.67
N GLU A 399 -17.28 -32.49 17.71
CA GLU A 399 -15.87 -32.65 17.40
C GLU A 399 -14.99 -32.04 18.49
N GLY A 400 -13.83 -32.65 18.70
CA GLY A 400 -12.78 -32.11 19.55
C GLY A 400 -11.43 -32.38 18.89
N ALA A 401 -10.61 -31.35 18.78
CA ALA A 401 -9.27 -31.47 18.21
C ALA A 401 -8.22 -30.85 19.13
N LEU A 402 -7.09 -31.53 19.29
CA LEU A 402 -5.90 -31.03 19.95
C LEU A 402 -4.81 -30.82 18.91
N LEU A 403 -4.35 -29.58 18.76
CA LEU A 403 -3.21 -29.24 17.94
C LEU A 403 -1.95 -29.23 18.81
N GLN A 404 -0.94 -29.98 18.40
CA GLN A 404 0.41 -29.92 18.93
C GLN A 404 1.31 -29.19 17.91
N PRO A 405 1.62 -27.89 18.13
CA PRO A 405 2.51 -27.14 17.27
C PRO A 405 3.94 -27.66 17.35
N GLY A 406 4.68 -27.50 16.26
CA GLY A 406 6.10 -27.83 16.21
C GLY A 406 6.80 -27.08 15.09
N HIS A 407 8.13 -27.19 15.05
CA HIS A 407 8.94 -26.57 14.03
C HIS A 407 9.74 -27.62 13.23
N ALA A 408 10.20 -27.24 12.04
CA ALA A 408 11.06 -28.10 11.24
C ALA A 408 12.40 -28.36 11.97
N PRO A 409 12.97 -29.58 11.90
CA PRO A 409 14.24 -29.90 12.55
C PRO A 409 15.45 -29.15 11.95
N GLN A 410 15.29 -28.55 10.77
CA GLN A 410 16.31 -27.74 10.10
C GLN A 410 16.57 -26.41 10.83
N ILE A 411 15.58 -25.89 11.56
CA ILE A 411 15.66 -24.61 12.27
C ILE A 411 15.84 -24.77 13.78
N GLY A 412 16.05 -25.99 14.29
CA GLY A 412 16.21 -26.21 15.72
C GLY A 412 16.04 -27.66 16.15
N LYS A 413 16.16 -27.91 17.45
CA LYS A 413 15.95 -29.24 18.05
C LYS A 413 15.06 -29.16 19.29
N GLY A 414 14.27 -30.21 19.51
CA GLY A 414 13.36 -30.28 20.65
C GLY A 414 12.24 -29.25 20.54
N SER A 415 12.08 -28.44 21.57
CA SER A 415 11.15 -27.29 21.62
C SER A 415 11.83 -25.95 21.32
N SER A 416 13.12 -25.96 20.99
CA SER A 416 13.90 -24.75 20.71
C SER A 416 14.06 -24.57 19.20
N GLY A 417 13.16 -23.78 18.62
CA GLY A 417 13.28 -23.26 17.26
C GLY A 417 14.11 -21.97 17.23
N LEU A 418 14.85 -21.76 16.15
CA LEU A 418 15.59 -20.54 15.85
C LEU A 418 14.83 -19.78 14.75
N SER A 419 14.54 -18.52 15.02
CA SER A 419 13.97 -17.57 14.06
C SER A 419 14.77 -16.28 14.11
N TYR A 420 15.10 -15.73 12.96
CA TYR A 420 15.91 -14.52 12.84
C TYR A 420 14.99 -13.31 12.70
N ILE A 421 15.06 -12.37 13.64
CA ILE A 421 14.38 -11.07 13.50
C ILE A 421 15.10 -10.23 12.43
N ASP A 422 16.44 -10.28 12.41
CA ASP A 422 17.30 -9.71 11.39
C ASP A 422 18.61 -10.53 11.35
N ASP A 423 19.08 -10.88 10.16
CA ASP A 423 20.34 -11.60 9.95
C ASP A 423 21.46 -10.70 9.39
N PHE A 424 21.16 -9.42 9.16
CA PHE A 424 22.01 -8.38 8.59
C PHE A 424 22.58 -8.68 7.19
N GLU A 425 22.18 -9.76 6.51
CA GLU A 425 22.68 -10.10 5.17
C GLU A 425 22.26 -9.05 4.13
N GLY A 426 21.05 -8.50 4.27
CA GLY A 426 20.49 -7.46 3.39
C GLY A 426 20.93 -6.02 3.70
N THR A 427 21.79 -5.80 4.69
CA THR A 427 22.11 -4.44 5.18
C THR A 427 23.06 -3.66 4.26
N ARG A 428 23.69 -4.34 3.31
CA ARG A 428 24.60 -3.74 2.34
C ARG A 428 24.03 -3.89 0.94
N SER A 429 23.64 -2.76 0.35
CA SER A 429 23.45 -2.66 -1.08
C SER A 429 24.70 -2.03 -1.69
N ALA A 430 25.36 -2.73 -2.60
CA ALA A 430 26.48 -2.20 -3.35
C ALA A 430 25.99 -1.76 -4.73
N ILE A 431 26.18 -0.47 -5.05
CA ILE A 431 25.98 0.05 -6.41
C ILE A 431 27.35 0.07 -7.06
N ASP A 432 27.55 -0.75 -8.10
CA ASP A 432 28.80 -0.74 -8.85
C ASP A 432 28.87 0.48 -9.77
N LEU A 433 29.75 1.42 -9.45
CA LEU A 433 29.98 2.62 -10.28
C LEU A 433 30.92 2.34 -11.46
N ARG A 434 31.59 1.18 -11.51
CA ARG A 434 32.55 0.87 -12.59
C ARG A 434 31.85 0.51 -13.89
N PHE A 435 30.62 0.01 -13.82
CA PHE A 435 29.87 -0.48 -14.98
C PHE A 435 28.54 0.26 -15.15
N PRO A 436 28.15 0.58 -16.40
CA PRO A 436 28.91 0.41 -17.63
C PRO A 436 29.95 1.54 -17.81
N LEU A 437 31.17 1.21 -18.24
CA LEU A 437 32.25 2.19 -18.41
C LEU A 437 31.88 3.34 -19.38
N ILE A 438 30.99 3.06 -20.33
CA ILE A 438 30.49 4.06 -21.29
C ILE A 438 29.69 5.20 -20.65
N ASN A 439 29.25 5.05 -19.38
CA ASN A 439 28.60 6.13 -18.64
C ASN A 439 29.61 7.16 -18.11
N TRP A 440 30.89 6.80 -18.01
CA TRP A 440 31.94 7.72 -17.59
C TRP A 440 32.31 8.65 -18.74
N ASN A 441 32.34 9.94 -18.45
CA ASN A 441 32.64 11.00 -19.40
C ASN A 441 33.65 11.98 -18.81
N LEU A 442 34.30 12.78 -19.66
CA LEU A 442 35.17 13.85 -19.18
C LEU A 442 34.35 14.84 -18.34
N SER A 443 34.85 15.15 -17.14
CA SER A 443 34.23 16.15 -16.28
C SER A 443 34.55 17.58 -16.71
N SER A 444 33.74 18.53 -16.24
CA SER A 444 34.13 19.94 -16.19
C SER A 444 35.34 20.14 -15.27
N VAL A 445 35.97 21.31 -15.36
CA VAL A 445 37.08 21.69 -14.48
C VAL A 445 36.58 21.74 -13.03
N PRO A 446 37.20 21.01 -12.08
CA PRO A 446 36.81 21.06 -10.67
C PRO A 446 37.03 22.45 -10.07
N GLN A 447 36.17 22.90 -9.14
CA GLN A 447 36.23 24.23 -8.54
C GLN A 447 37.55 24.59 -7.82
N GLN A 448 38.37 23.59 -7.51
CA GLN A 448 39.68 23.78 -6.86
C GLN A 448 40.75 24.37 -7.81
N PHE A 449 40.46 24.45 -9.10
CA PHE A 449 41.36 25.03 -10.10
C PHE A 449 40.92 26.46 -10.46
N PRO A 450 41.86 27.42 -10.61
CA PRO A 450 41.54 28.79 -11.02
C PRO A 450 40.73 28.85 -12.33
N GLU A 451 40.99 27.91 -13.23
CA GLU A 451 40.34 27.77 -14.54
C GLU A 451 38.86 27.37 -14.45
N ALA A 452 38.35 26.97 -13.28
CA ALA A 452 36.97 26.54 -13.10
C ALA A 452 35.93 27.67 -13.25
N THR A 453 36.36 28.91 -13.08
CA THR A 453 35.51 30.10 -13.24
C THR A 453 35.46 30.62 -14.67
N LEU A 454 36.35 30.13 -15.53
CA LEU A 454 36.44 30.56 -16.92
C LEU A 454 35.26 29.98 -17.72
N ASN A 455 34.53 30.87 -18.39
CA ASN A 455 33.40 30.51 -19.25
C ASN A 455 33.72 30.90 -20.68
N ASN A 456 33.57 29.96 -21.61
CA ASN A 456 33.83 30.17 -23.03
C ASN A 456 35.28 30.63 -23.32
N ASP A 457 36.24 30.16 -22.53
CA ASP A 457 37.68 30.43 -22.67
C ASP A 457 38.45 29.11 -22.85
N LEU A 458 39.36 29.07 -23.83
CA LEU A 458 40.22 27.91 -24.09
C LEU A 458 41.13 27.58 -22.92
N ALA A 459 41.49 28.58 -22.11
CA ALA A 459 42.30 28.40 -20.92
C ALA A 459 41.66 27.46 -19.89
N SER A 460 40.33 27.24 -19.95
CA SER A 460 39.64 26.26 -19.11
C SER A 460 40.20 24.85 -19.27
N GLY A 461 40.79 24.52 -20.43
CA GLY A 461 41.32 23.19 -20.73
C GLY A 461 42.82 23.02 -20.51
N TYR A 462 43.59 24.08 -20.20
CA TYR A 462 45.05 24.05 -20.28
C TYR A 462 45.71 23.04 -19.32
N ASN A 463 45.13 22.83 -18.15
CA ASN A 463 45.64 21.89 -17.15
C ASN A 463 45.00 20.49 -17.22
N ARG A 464 44.26 20.17 -18.30
CA ARG A 464 43.65 18.85 -18.46
C ARG A 464 44.65 17.82 -18.98
N ALA A 465 45.02 16.85 -18.14
CA ALA A 465 45.86 15.72 -18.53
C ALA A 465 45.11 14.72 -19.45
N LYS A 466 45.86 13.91 -20.20
CA LYS A 466 45.34 12.83 -21.06
C LYS A 466 44.92 11.61 -20.21
N LEU A 467 43.77 11.71 -19.55
CA LEU A 467 43.15 10.59 -18.86
C LEU A 467 42.41 9.69 -19.85
N ALA A 468 42.58 8.37 -19.72
CA ALA A 468 41.80 7.38 -20.44
C ALA A 468 41.26 6.33 -19.45
N TRP A 469 40.01 5.93 -19.60
CA TRP A 469 39.38 4.83 -18.88
C TRP A 469 38.86 3.83 -19.89
N TYR A 470 39.21 2.56 -19.72
CA TYR A 470 38.82 1.48 -20.61
C TYR A 470 38.86 0.17 -19.84
N ASN A 471 38.11 -0.82 -20.33
CA ASN A 471 38.30 -2.20 -19.95
C ASN A 471 39.15 -2.87 -21.02
N ILE A 472 40.10 -3.70 -20.63
CA ILE A 472 40.90 -4.46 -21.59
C ILE A 472 40.02 -5.63 -22.05
N GLU A 473 39.76 -5.73 -23.35
CA GLU A 473 38.93 -6.79 -23.91
C GLU A 473 39.43 -8.19 -23.49
N PRO A 474 38.55 -9.10 -23.02
CA PRO A 474 38.97 -10.42 -22.56
C PRO A 474 39.82 -11.20 -23.58
N VAL A 475 39.53 -11.04 -24.88
CA VAL A 475 40.28 -11.68 -25.98
C VAL A 475 41.76 -11.29 -26.03
N LEU A 476 42.12 -10.11 -25.50
CA LEU A 476 43.51 -9.65 -25.41
C LEU A 476 44.22 -10.16 -24.14
N GLN A 477 43.47 -10.74 -23.20
CA GLN A 477 43.98 -11.25 -21.93
C GLN A 477 44.12 -12.78 -21.91
N GLU A 478 43.44 -13.48 -22.82
CA GLU A 478 43.55 -14.93 -22.95
C GLU A 478 44.95 -15.33 -23.45
N LYS A 479 45.69 -16.08 -22.62
CA LYS A 479 47.08 -16.50 -22.90
C LYS A 479 47.21 -17.47 -24.07
N ILE A 480 46.12 -18.07 -24.53
CA ILE A 480 46.10 -19.11 -25.56
C ILE A 480 44.84 -18.95 -26.40
N ILE A 481 44.97 -18.28 -27.54
CA ILE A 481 44.11 -18.58 -28.69
C ILE A 481 44.72 -19.87 -29.27
N PRO A 482 44.01 -21.02 -29.30
CA PRO A 482 44.44 -22.11 -30.15
C PRO A 482 44.23 -21.66 -31.60
N THR A 483 45.20 -20.92 -32.14
CA THR A 483 45.25 -20.60 -33.55
C THR A 483 45.65 -21.87 -34.30
N THR A 484 44.73 -22.48 -35.04
CA THR A 484 44.88 -22.85 -36.46
C THR A 484 43.72 -23.75 -36.90
N PRO A 485 42.89 -23.36 -37.89
CA PRO A 485 42.38 -24.35 -38.82
C PRO A 485 43.57 -24.77 -39.69
N CYS A 486 44.08 -25.99 -39.51
CA CYS A 486 44.87 -26.62 -40.55
C CYS A 486 44.03 -26.70 -41.82
N ALA A 487 44.67 -26.40 -42.94
CA ALA A 487 44.16 -26.56 -44.29
C ALA A 487 43.63 -27.98 -44.58
#